data_AF-X0W4N6-F1
#
_entry.id   AF-X0W4N6-F1
#
_cell.length_a   1.000
_cell.length_b   1.000
_cell.length_c   1.000
_cell.angle_alpha   90.00
_cell.angle_beta   90.00
_cell.angle_gamma   90.00
#
_symmetry.space_group_name_H-M   'P 1'
#
loop_
_entity.id
_entity.type
_entity.pdbx_description
1 polymer ?
#
loop_
_entity_poly.entity_id
_entity_poly.type
_entity_poly.pdbx_seq_one_letter_code
_entity_poly.pdbx_strand_id
1 'polypeptide(L)'
;MSERKPTSGEPGPPEADIITKLTRVSEARDLAGDVACVAPLDMDLKEVARRMWRRRGVSTVAVVDVEGRLAGIIPLRLLLDELFFRVLPEEFISECLETGRMEELSRMVRAERAGELMEPPVYVTLDDTVRDAFCRMHEHKLEG
;
A
#
# COMPACT_ATOMS: atom_id res chain seq x y z
N MET A 1 60.08 13.20 14.23
CA MET A 1 59.65 13.67 12.90
C MET A 1 59.46 12.45 12.00
N SER A 2 58.23 12.12 11.66
CA SER A 2 57.91 11.25 10.54
C SER A 2 56.45 11.51 10.17
N GLU A 3 56.29 12.41 9.21
CA GLU A 3 55.03 12.69 8.53
C GLU A 3 54.69 11.51 7.63
N ARG A 4 53.49 10.94 7.82
CA ARG A 4 52.74 10.31 6.74
C ARG A 4 51.30 10.76 6.85
N LYS A 5 50.96 11.75 6.03
CA LYS A 5 49.59 12.02 5.59
C LYS A 5 49.47 11.38 4.20
N PRO A 6 48.52 10.46 4.02
CA PRO A 6 47.54 10.62 2.95
C PRO A 6 46.15 10.21 3.49
N THR A 7 45.00 10.59 2.97
CA THR A 7 44.64 11.00 1.61
C THR A 7 43.23 11.59 1.68
N SER A 8 42.97 12.61 0.85
CA SER A 8 41.68 12.91 0.22
C SER A 8 40.42 12.43 0.93
N GLY A 9 39.72 13.36 1.60
CA GLY A 9 38.31 13.18 1.88
C GLY A 9 37.57 13.08 0.55
N GLU A 10 37.17 11.87 0.20
CA GLU A 10 36.20 11.63 -0.86
C GLU A 10 34.97 12.50 -0.54
N PRO A 11 34.41 13.24 -1.52
CA PRO A 11 33.11 13.84 -1.32
C PRO A 11 32.15 12.69 -1.04
N GLY A 12 31.48 12.73 0.12
CA GLY A 12 30.40 11.81 0.42
C GLY A 12 29.38 11.81 -0.71
N PRO A 13 28.58 10.73 -0.86
CA PRO A 13 27.57 10.67 -1.90
C PRO A 13 26.72 11.95 -1.85
N PRO A 14 26.36 12.53 -3.01
CA PRO A 14 25.64 13.80 -3.06
C PRO A 14 24.45 13.73 -2.09
N GLU A 15 24.34 14.72 -1.20
CA GLU A 15 23.23 14.88 -0.23
C GLU A 15 21.83 14.98 -0.90
N ALA A 16 21.73 14.76 -2.21
CA ALA A 16 20.59 15.09 -3.06
C ALA A 16 19.48 14.01 -3.10
N ASP A 17 19.69 12.79 -2.60
CA ASP A 17 18.71 11.70 -2.74
C ASP A 17 18.25 11.07 -1.41
N ILE A 18 18.32 11.79 -0.29
CA ILE A 18 17.91 11.26 1.02
C ILE A 18 16.51 11.75 1.38
N ILE A 19 15.54 10.83 1.41
CA ILE A 19 14.21 11.09 1.96
C ILE A 19 14.31 11.12 3.48
N THR A 20 13.96 12.26 4.08
CA THR A 20 13.91 12.47 5.54
C THR A 20 12.49 12.62 6.04
N LYS A 21 12.28 12.63 7.36
CA LYS A 21 10.96 12.86 7.98
C LYS A 21 10.31 14.19 7.59
N LEU A 22 11.12 15.20 7.27
CA LEU A 22 10.66 16.55 6.94
C LEU A 22 10.54 16.79 5.43
N THR A 23 11.03 15.86 4.61
CA THR A 23 10.88 15.89 3.15
C THR A 23 9.39 15.95 2.82
N ARG A 24 9.01 16.82 1.88
CA ARG A 24 7.61 16.94 1.45
C ARG A 24 7.23 15.72 0.63
N VAL A 25 5.94 15.35 0.67
CA VAL A 25 5.41 14.27 -0.17
C VAL A 25 5.63 14.55 -1.66
N SER A 26 5.55 15.81 -2.10
CA SER A 26 5.90 16.22 -3.47
C SER A 26 7.32 15.82 -3.85
N GLU A 27 8.31 16.17 -3.03
CA GLU A 27 9.73 15.85 -3.25
C GLU A 27 9.97 14.33 -3.21
N ALA A 28 9.39 13.64 -2.22
CA ALA A 28 9.52 12.20 -2.08
C ALA A 28 8.92 11.43 -3.27
N ARG A 29 7.79 11.90 -3.82
CA ARG A 29 7.16 11.32 -5.02
C ARG A 29 8.08 11.43 -6.23
N ASP A 30 8.68 12.59 -6.43
CA ASP A 30 9.55 12.84 -7.58
C ASP A 30 10.82 11.94 -7.52
N LEU A 31 11.31 11.64 -6.31
CA LEU A 31 12.42 10.71 -6.07
C LEU A 31 12.02 9.23 -6.20
N ALA A 32 10.83 8.84 -5.72
CA ALA A 32 10.36 7.44 -5.72
C ALA A 32 9.81 6.99 -7.09
N GLY A 33 9.34 7.93 -7.91
CA GLY A 33 8.68 7.66 -9.20
C GLY A 33 7.22 7.19 -9.06
N ASP A 34 6.50 7.17 -10.18
CA ASP A 34 5.08 6.82 -10.23
C ASP A 34 4.86 5.32 -10.50
N VAL A 35 4.80 4.52 -9.42
CA VAL A 35 4.34 3.13 -9.50
C VAL A 35 3.04 2.95 -8.71
N ALA A 36 1.98 3.62 -9.15
CA ALA A 36 0.66 3.43 -8.56
C ALA A 36 -0.09 2.25 -9.23
N CYS A 37 -0.71 1.37 -8.44
CA CYS A 37 -1.71 0.43 -8.95
C CYS A 37 -3.11 1.03 -8.76
N VAL A 38 -3.85 1.22 -9.84
CA VAL A 38 -5.18 1.84 -9.83
C VAL A 38 -6.24 0.89 -10.39
N ALA A 39 -7.41 0.83 -9.75
CA ALA A 39 -8.57 0.05 -10.17
C ALA A 39 -9.86 0.89 -10.11
N PRO A 40 -10.78 0.77 -11.08
CA PRO A 40 -12.13 1.29 -10.95
C PRO A 40 -12.96 0.43 -9.98
N LEU A 41 -14.05 1.01 -9.44
CA LEU A 41 -14.95 0.36 -8.48
C LEU A 41 -15.47 -1.02 -8.93
N ASP A 42 -15.74 -1.19 -10.22
CA ASP A 42 -16.36 -2.40 -10.77
C ASP A 42 -15.36 -3.49 -11.17
N MET A 43 -14.05 -3.26 -10.99
CA MET A 43 -13.01 -4.21 -11.39
C MET A 43 -13.09 -5.53 -10.62
N ASP A 44 -13.04 -6.65 -11.36
CA ASP A 44 -12.94 -7.98 -10.77
C ASP A 44 -11.66 -8.15 -9.94
N LEU A 45 -11.78 -8.72 -8.74
CA LEU A 45 -10.66 -8.88 -7.81
C LEU A 45 -9.50 -9.72 -8.35
N LYS A 46 -9.76 -10.70 -9.25
CA LYS A 46 -8.68 -11.47 -9.89
C LYS A 46 -7.87 -10.58 -10.83
N GLU A 47 -8.52 -9.62 -11.51
CA GLU A 47 -7.82 -8.63 -12.32
C GLU A 47 -7.06 -7.61 -11.46
N VAL A 48 -7.62 -7.21 -10.31
CA VAL A 48 -6.89 -6.41 -9.30
C VAL A 48 -5.60 -7.13 -8.89
N ALA A 49 -5.68 -8.41 -8.52
CA ALA A 49 -4.53 -9.22 -8.15
C ALA A 49 -3.48 -9.31 -9.28
N ARG A 50 -3.91 -9.54 -10.52
CA ARG A 50 -3.00 -9.55 -11.69
C ARG A 50 -2.33 -8.21 -11.94
N ARG A 51 -3.01 -7.09 -11.69
CA ARG A 51 -2.42 -5.75 -11.83
C ARG A 51 -1.38 -5.49 -10.75
N MET A 52 -1.66 -5.85 -9.50
CA MET A 52 -0.68 -5.76 -8.42
C MET A 52 0.55 -6.61 -8.72
N TRP A 53 0.35 -7.86 -9.14
CA TRP A 53 1.46 -8.78 -9.47
C TRP A 53 2.39 -8.23 -10.57
N ARG A 54 1.85 -7.51 -11.55
CA ARG A 54 2.63 -6.87 -12.62
C ARG A 54 3.44 -5.66 -12.15
N ARG A 55 3.10 -5.06 -11.01
CA ARG A 55 3.75 -3.86 -10.46
C ARG A 55 4.57 -4.24 -9.24
N ARG A 56 5.88 -4.45 -9.44
CA ARG A 56 6.80 -4.73 -8.34
C ARG A 56 6.82 -3.58 -7.33
N GLY A 57 6.83 -3.92 -6.06
CA GLY A 57 6.89 -2.95 -4.96
C GLY A 57 5.55 -2.31 -4.57
N VAL A 58 4.43 -2.73 -5.17
CA VAL A 58 3.11 -2.21 -4.82
C VAL A 58 2.36 -3.19 -3.93
N SER A 59 2.11 -2.77 -2.69
CA SER A 59 1.33 -3.50 -1.69
C SER A 59 -0.08 -2.93 -1.48
N THR A 60 -0.44 -1.84 -2.16
CA THR A 60 -1.76 -1.20 -2.02
C THR A 60 -2.29 -0.74 -3.37
N VAL A 61 -3.59 -0.92 -3.61
CA VAL A 61 -4.30 -0.44 -4.81
C VAL A 61 -5.16 0.76 -4.46
N ALA A 62 -5.07 1.82 -5.26
CA ALA A 62 -6.01 2.92 -5.22
C ALA A 62 -7.27 2.56 -6.01
N VAL A 63 -8.43 2.64 -5.38
CA VAL A 63 -9.72 2.43 -6.02
C VAL A 63 -10.33 3.79 -6.36
N VAL A 64 -10.72 4.00 -7.61
CA VAL A 64 -11.26 5.27 -8.10
C VAL A 64 -12.71 5.15 -8.56
N ASP A 65 -13.48 6.22 -8.35
CA ASP A 65 -14.84 6.35 -8.85
C ASP A 65 -14.89 6.65 -10.36
N VAL A 66 -16.11 6.80 -10.90
CA VAL A 66 -16.34 7.09 -12.33
C VAL A 66 -15.80 8.45 -12.77
N GLU A 67 -15.55 9.37 -11.83
CA GLU A 67 -14.95 10.68 -12.08
C GLU A 67 -13.41 10.65 -11.91
N GLY A 68 -12.83 9.49 -11.59
CA GLY A 68 -11.40 9.33 -11.35
C GLY A 68 -10.94 9.82 -9.97
N ARG A 69 -11.86 10.04 -9.03
CA ARG A 69 -11.52 10.45 -7.65
C ARG A 69 -11.24 9.21 -6.79
N LEU A 70 -10.33 9.34 -5.83
CA LEU A 70 -10.01 8.27 -4.89
C LEU A 70 -11.24 7.92 -4.04
N ALA A 71 -11.81 6.74 -4.27
CA ALA A 71 -12.97 6.22 -3.56
C ALA A 71 -12.59 5.33 -2.38
N GLY A 72 -11.43 4.67 -2.46
CA GLY A 72 -10.96 3.77 -1.41
C GLY A 72 -9.58 3.17 -1.71
N ILE A 73 -9.14 2.27 -0.85
CA ILE A 73 -7.89 1.53 -1.03
C ILE A 73 -8.10 0.03 -0.79
N ILE A 74 -7.31 -0.81 -1.47
CA ILE A 74 -7.23 -2.25 -1.20
C ILE A 74 -5.79 -2.58 -0.86
N PRO A 75 -5.46 -2.78 0.43
CA PRO A 75 -4.17 -3.31 0.85
C PRO A 75 -4.02 -4.78 0.42
N LEU A 76 -2.79 -5.22 0.14
CA LEU A 76 -2.50 -6.60 -0.29
C LEU A 76 -3.01 -7.64 0.72
N ARG A 77 -2.91 -7.35 2.03
CA ARG A 77 -3.45 -8.23 3.09
C ARG A 77 -4.92 -8.57 2.87
N LEU A 78 -5.71 -7.56 2.51
CA LEU A 78 -7.16 -7.68 2.39
C LEU A 78 -7.53 -8.49 1.14
N LEU A 79 -6.79 -8.29 0.06
CA LEU A 79 -6.92 -9.08 -1.16
C LEU A 79 -6.50 -10.54 -0.95
N LEU A 80 -5.43 -10.79 -0.20
CA LEU A 80 -4.96 -12.14 0.11
C LEU A 80 -5.95 -12.89 1.00
N ASP A 81 -6.42 -12.26 2.06
CA ASP A 81 -7.42 -12.86 2.95
C ASP A 81 -8.66 -13.27 2.14
N GLU A 82 -9.14 -12.39 1.24
CA GLU A 82 -10.29 -12.71 0.39
C GLU A 82 -10.03 -13.87 -0.59
N LEU A 83 -8.88 -13.87 -1.27
CA LEU A 83 -8.52 -15.00 -2.15
C LEU A 83 -8.36 -16.31 -1.37
N PHE A 84 -7.90 -16.24 -0.12
CA PHE A 84 -7.72 -17.39 0.75
C PHE A 84 -9.06 -17.99 1.19
N PHE A 85 -10.06 -17.17 1.50
CA PHE A 85 -11.41 -17.64 1.86
C PHE A 85 -12.08 -18.47 0.76
N ARG A 86 -11.74 -18.24 -0.51
CA ARG A 86 -12.29 -19.02 -1.64
C ARG A 86 -11.73 -20.43 -1.77
N VAL A 87 -10.60 -20.72 -1.13
CA VAL A 87 -9.92 -22.02 -1.22
C VAL A 87 -9.90 -22.77 0.10
N LEU A 88 -10.44 -22.17 1.18
CA LEU A 88 -10.54 -22.81 2.48
C LEU A 88 -11.56 -23.97 2.45
N PRO A 89 -11.20 -25.15 3.01
CA PRO A 89 -12.17 -26.23 3.21
C PRO A 89 -13.28 -25.82 4.17
N GLU A 90 -14.48 -26.37 4.00
CA GLU A 90 -15.66 -26.01 4.79
C GLU A 90 -15.45 -26.21 6.30
N GLU A 91 -14.68 -27.23 6.68
CA GLU A 91 -14.34 -27.51 8.07
C GLU A 91 -13.64 -26.34 8.78
N PHE A 92 -12.78 -25.60 8.05
CA PHE A 92 -12.01 -24.48 8.61
C PHE A 92 -12.80 -23.17 8.67
N ILE A 93 -13.85 -23.04 7.86
CA ILE A 93 -14.73 -21.86 7.86
C ILE A 93 -15.45 -21.77 9.22
N SER A 94 -15.86 -22.91 9.77
CA SER A 94 -16.58 -22.98 11.05
C SER A 94 -15.71 -22.52 12.22
N GLU A 95 -14.44 -22.91 12.28
CA GLU A 95 -13.50 -22.47 13.32
C GLU A 95 -13.18 -20.95 13.24
N CYS A 96 -13.10 -20.38 12.04
CA CYS A 96 -12.94 -18.94 11.88
C CYS A 96 -14.18 -18.13 12.26
N LEU A 97 -15.38 -18.72 12.11
CA LEU A 97 -16.64 -18.09 12.50
C LEU A 97 -16.79 -18.03 14.03
N GLU A 98 -16.27 -19.03 14.76
CA GLU A 98 -16.34 -19.11 16.22
C GLU A 98 -15.45 -18.06 16.94
N THR A 99 -14.44 -17.52 16.28
CA THR A 99 -13.51 -16.52 16.86
C THR A 99 -13.99 -15.07 16.80
N GLY A 100 -15.24 -14.82 16.35
CA GLY A 100 -15.90 -13.52 16.47
C GLY A 100 -15.68 -12.53 15.32
N ARG A 101 -15.14 -12.97 14.17
CA ARG A 101 -14.94 -12.12 12.97
C ARG A 101 -16.11 -12.13 11.99
N MET A 102 -17.31 -12.47 12.43
CA MET A 102 -18.44 -12.86 11.57
C MET A 102 -18.85 -11.79 10.53
N GLU A 103 -18.73 -10.50 10.84
CA GLU A 103 -19.08 -9.41 9.92
C GLU A 103 -18.01 -9.12 8.87
N GLU A 104 -16.73 -9.12 9.25
CA GLU A 104 -15.61 -8.97 8.30
C GLU A 104 -15.52 -10.19 7.38
N LEU A 105 -15.69 -11.39 7.92
CA LEU A 105 -15.72 -12.63 7.13
C LEU A 105 -16.84 -12.60 6.08
N SER A 106 -18.04 -12.18 6.47
CA SER A 106 -19.21 -12.15 5.59
C SER A 106 -19.05 -11.19 4.41
N ARG A 107 -18.40 -10.03 4.61
CA ARG A 107 -18.10 -9.09 3.51
C ARG A 107 -17.03 -9.64 2.58
N MET A 108 -15.99 -10.26 3.15
CA MET A 108 -14.88 -10.80 2.38
C MET A 108 -15.40 -11.90 1.46
N VAL A 109 -16.01 -12.95 2.01
CA VAL A 109 -16.49 -14.16 1.30
C VAL A 109 -17.41 -13.88 0.08
N ARG A 110 -17.93 -12.66 -0.08
CA ARG A 110 -18.82 -12.26 -1.18
C ARG A 110 -18.27 -11.21 -2.13
N ALA A 111 -17.16 -10.55 -1.82
CA ALA A 111 -16.66 -9.46 -2.65
C ALA A 111 -16.15 -10.02 -3.98
N GLU A 112 -16.75 -9.63 -5.10
CA GLU A 112 -16.27 -9.96 -6.44
C GLU A 112 -15.55 -8.77 -7.09
N ARG A 113 -15.85 -7.55 -6.62
CA ARG A 113 -15.38 -6.29 -7.20
C ARG A 113 -14.55 -5.45 -6.23
N ALA A 114 -13.71 -4.60 -6.79
CA ALA A 114 -12.83 -3.70 -6.04
C ALA A 114 -13.60 -2.82 -5.03
N GLY A 115 -14.73 -2.24 -5.44
CA GLY A 115 -15.55 -1.39 -4.59
C GLY A 115 -16.24 -2.11 -3.42
N GLU A 116 -16.37 -3.44 -3.49
CA GLU A 116 -16.95 -4.26 -2.43
C GLU A 116 -15.91 -4.65 -1.37
N LEU A 117 -14.66 -4.83 -1.81
CA LEU A 117 -13.54 -5.16 -0.92
C LEU A 117 -12.89 -3.93 -0.29
N MET A 118 -12.91 -2.77 -0.95
CA MET A 118 -12.10 -1.61 -0.54
C MET A 118 -12.41 -1.12 0.88
N GLU A 119 -11.36 -0.63 1.53
CA GLU A 119 -11.45 0.18 2.75
C GLU A 119 -11.58 1.68 2.37
N PRO A 120 -12.07 2.54 3.28
CA PRO A 120 -12.14 3.98 3.07
C PRO A 120 -10.78 4.57 2.63
N PRO A 121 -10.79 5.67 1.87
CA PRO A 121 -9.57 6.22 1.31
C PRO A 121 -8.66 6.78 2.42
N VAL A 122 -7.38 6.43 2.34
CA VAL A 122 -6.31 7.03 3.15
C VAL A 122 -5.40 7.81 2.20
N TYR A 123 -5.15 9.08 2.48
CA TYR A 123 -4.39 9.95 1.60
C TYR A 123 -3.55 10.97 2.37
N VAL A 124 -2.59 11.55 1.66
CA VAL A 124 -1.82 12.73 2.05
C VAL A 124 -1.84 13.75 0.91
N THR A 125 -1.56 15.00 1.25
CA THR A 125 -1.39 16.08 0.26
C THR A 125 0.07 16.24 -0.11
N LEU A 126 0.35 16.94 -1.22
CA LEU A 126 1.71 17.20 -1.68
C LEU A 126 2.51 18.11 -0.74
N ASP A 127 1.82 18.87 0.11
CA ASP A 127 2.40 19.75 1.12
C ASP A 127 2.61 19.05 2.47
N ASP A 128 2.00 17.87 2.68
CA ASP A 128 2.26 17.04 3.86
C ASP A 128 3.72 16.56 3.86
N THR A 129 4.23 16.18 5.04
CA THR A 129 5.58 15.62 5.17
C THR A 129 5.57 14.10 5.05
N VAL A 130 6.72 13.52 4.74
CA VAL A 130 6.93 12.05 4.79
C VAL A 130 6.62 11.49 6.17
N ARG A 131 6.89 12.24 7.25
CA ARG A 131 6.45 11.85 8.60
C ARG A 131 4.93 11.67 8.68
N ASP A 132 4.17 12.61 8.11
CA ASP A 132 2.71 12.56 8.17
C ASP A 132 2.18 11.37 7.35
N ALA A 133 2.80 11.08 6.20
CA ALA A 133 2.52 9.86 5.43
C ALA A 133 2.79 8.59 6.25
N PHE A 134 3.97 8.47 6.86
CA PHE A 134 4.33 7.33 7.72
C PHE A 134 3.36 7.17 8.90
N CYS A 135 2.99 8.27 9.56
CA CYS A 135 2.01 8.23 10.65
C CYS A 135 0.65 7.71 10.16
N ARG A 136 0.13 8.24 9.05
CA ARG A 136 -1.14 7.75 8.47
C ARG A 136 -1.06 6.29 8.04
N MET A 137 0.05 5.87 7.43
CA MET A 137 0.24 4.48 7.03
C MET A 137 0.24 3.55 8.25
N HIS A 138 0.93 3.93 9.33
CA HIS A 138 0.96 3.15 10.56
C HIS A 138 -0.41 3.08 11.25
N GLU A 139 -1.11 4.21 11.37
CA GLU A 139 -2.46 4.29 11.93
C GLU A 139 -3.45 3.38 11.21
N HIS A 140 -3.32 3.29 9.87
CA HIS A 140 -4.18 2.47 9.01
C HIS A 140 -3.60 1.09 8.68
N LYS A 141 -2.48 0.69 9.30
CA LYS A 141 -1.81 -0.60 9.09
C LYS A 141 -1.49 -0.88 7.61
N LEU A 142 -1.10 0.17 6.89
CA LEU A 142 -0.59 0.09 5.52
C LEU A 142 0.91 -0.21 5.55
N GLU A 143 1.39 -0.95 4.56
CA GLU A 143 2.81 -1.28 4.45
C GLU A 143 3.61 -0.08 3.90
N GLY A 144 4.64 0.32 4.65
CA GLY A 144 5.70 1.25 4.23
C GLY A 144 6.50 1.82 5.38
#